data_AF-A0A1H3EC75-F1
#
_entry.id   AF-A0A1H3EC75-F1
#
_cell.length_a   1.000
_cell.length_b   1.000
_cell.length_c   1.000
_cell.angle_alpha   90.00
_cell.angle_beta   90.00
_cell.angle_gamma   90.00
#
_symmetry.space_group_name_H-M   'P 1'
#
loop_
_entity.id
_entity.type
_entity.pdbx_description
1 polymer ?
#
loop_
_entity_poly.entity_id
_entity_poly.type
_entity_poly.pdbx_seq_one_letter_code
_entity_poly.pdbx_strand_id
1 'polypeptide(L)'
;MRPGDVISRVGVPRYEETPIGFGSPFGGNITLTGGPAPVRAYIEEPLPDVLERRIEPSKVFDRTVDLDGALDAYRAMDTREA
;
A
#
# COMPACT_ATOMS: atom_id res chain seq x y z
N MET A 1 5.15 -16.44 -8.70
CA MET A 1 6.45 -15.96 -8.19
C MET A 1 7.51 -16.89 -8.72
N ARG A 2 8.70 -16.36 -9.01
CA ARG A 2 9.85 -17.15 -9.43
C ARG A 2 10.59 -17.64 -8.18
N PRO A 3 11.25 -18.81 -8.23
CA PRO A 3 12.12 -19.24 -7.13
C PRO A 3 13.15 -18.15 -6.79
N GLY A 4 13.29 -17.83 -5.49
CA GLY A 4 14.18 -16.77 -5.01
C GLY A 4 13.58 -15.36 -4.93
N ASP A 5 12.31 -15.15 -5.36
CA ASP A 5 11.67 -13.84 -5.31
C ASP A 5 11.45 -13.30 -3.87
N VAL A 6 11.13 -12.01 -3.78
CA VAL A 6 10.76 -11.31 -2.54
C VAL A 6 9.28 -10.91 -2.58
N ILE A 7 8.56 -11.20 -1.50
CA ILE A 7 7.22 -10.67 -1.22
C ILE A 7 7.36 -9.63 -0.11
N SER A 8 7.03 -8.36 -0.40
CA SER A 8 6.95 -7.30 0.60
C SER A 8 5.50 -6.93 0.89
N ARG A 9 5.08 -7.03 2.15
CA ARG A 9 3.70 -6.75 2.57
C ARG A 9 3.61 -5.41 3.29
N VAL A 10 2.76 -4.52 2.78
CA VAL A 10 2.54 -3.17 3.32
C VAL A 10 1.15 -2.96 3.94
N GLY A 11 0.20 -3.85 3.67
CA GLY A 11 -1.13 -3.82 4.30
C GLY A 11 -1.11 -4.31 5.75
N VAL A 12 -2.05 -3.87 6.57
CA VAL A 12 -2.23 -4.40 7.94
C VAL A 12 -2.82 -5.81 7.86
N PRO A 13 -2.19 -6.82 8.51
CA PRO A 13 -2.70 -8.19 8.47
C PRO A 13 -4.01 -8.29 9.25
N ARG A 14 -5.01 -8.98 8.67
CA ARG A 14 -6.30 -9.25 9.32
C ARG A 14 -6.35 -10.61 10.02
N TYR A 15 -5.36 -11.47 9.76
CA TYR A 15 -5.27 -12.83 10.27
C TYR A 15 -3.87 -13.08 10.82
N GLU A 16 -3.78 -13.91 11.86
CA GLU A 16 -2.51 -14.27 12.50
C GLU A 16 -1.80 -15.42 11.75
N GLU A 17 -2.58 -16.32 11.16
CA GLU A 17 -2.07 -17.48 10.45
C GLU A 17 -1.95 -17.23 8.94
N THR A 18 -0.90 -17.78 8.34
CA THR A 18 -0.72 -17.79 6.88
C THR A 18 0.13 -18.98 6.46
N PRO A 19 -0.11 -19.60 5.29
CA PRO A 19 0.68 -20.72 4.81
C PRO A 19 2.13 -20.30 4.52
N ILE A 20 3.08 -20.78 5.35
CA ILE A 20 4.54 -20.53 5.18
C ILE A 20 5.38 -21.80 4.98
N GLY A 21 4.74 -22.93 4.70
CA GLY A 21 5.37 -24.25 4.64
C GLY A 21 6.13 -24.55 3.34
N PHE A 22 6.61 -25.79 3.20
CA PHE A 22 7.38 -26.24 2.04
C PHE A 22 6.61 -26.06 0.71
N GLY A 23 5.29 -26.25 0.72
CA GLY A 23 4.43 -26.03 -0.44
C GLY A 23 4.32 -24.58 -0.91
N SER A 24 4.68 -23.61 -0.07
CA SER A 24 4.89 -22.17 -0.36
C SER A 24 5.00 -21.40 0.97
N PRO A 25 5.88 -20.40 1.14
CA PRO A 25 6.99 -19.91 0.29
C PRO A 25 8.32 -20.66 0.45
N PHE A 26 8.46 -21.55 1.43
CA PHE A 26 9.76 -22.12 1.82
C PHE A 26 10.43 -22.93 0.69
N GLY A 27 9.70 -23.82 0.01
CA GLY A 27 10.27 -24.65 -1.07
C GLY A 27 10.71 -23.84 -2.30
N GLY A 28 10.15 -22.65 -2.49
CA GLY A 28 10.56 -21.73 -3.56
C GLY A 28 11.73 -20.80 -3.18
N ASN A 29 12.31 -20.95 -1.99
CA ASN A 29 13.33 -20.05 -1.44
C ASN A 29 12.91 -18.56 -1.49
N ILE A 30 11.65 -18.28 -1.17
CA ILE A 30 11.08 -16.94 -1.26
C ILE A 30 11.32 -16.17 0.04
N THR A 31 11.73 -14.90 -0.07
CA THR A 31 11.78 -13.99 1.09
C THR A 31 10.41 -13.37 1.33
N LEU A 32 9.84 -13.56 2.52
CA LEU A 32 8.65 -12.84 2.96
C LEU A 32 9.07 -11.73 3.94
N THR A 33 8.77 -10.47 3.60
CA THR A 33 9.14 -9.28 4.37
C THR A 33 8.03 -8.23 4.35
N GLY A 34 8.27 -7.08 4.96
CA GLY A 34 7.36 -5.93 4.97
C GLY A 34 7.18 -5.33 6.37
N GLY A 35 6.29 -4.36 6.47
CA GLY A 35 6.02 -3.63 7.70
C GLY A 35 5.38 -2.26 7.45
N PRO A 36 5.16 -1.47 8.51
CA PRO A 36 4.69 -0.10 8.39
C PRO A 36 5.65 0.74 7.54
N ALA A 37 5.11 1.67 6.76
CA ALA A 37 5.91 2.55 5.91
C ALA A 37 6.75 3.52 6.77
N PRO A 38 8.09 3.50 6.69
CA PRO A 38 8.94 4.44 7.41
C PRO A 38 9.10 5.72 6.57
N VAL A 39 8.01 6.48 6.41
CA VAL A 39 7.91 7.60 5.46
C VAL A 39 9.09 8.55 5.55
N ARG A 40 9.53 8.92 6.76
CA ARG A 40 10.63 9.87 6.96
C ARG A 40 11.97 9.39 6.37
N ALA A 41 12.20 8.09 6.32
CA ALA A 41 13.43 7.54 5.77
C ALA A 41 13.47 7.63 4.24
N TYR A 42 12.31 7.70 3.58
CA TYR A 42 12.21 7.62 2.12
C TYR A 42 11.70 8.90 1.46
N ILE A 43 11.06 9.83 2.18
CA ILE A 43 10.34 10.96 1.58
C ILE A 43 11.19 11.91 0.73
N GLU A 44 12.49 12.04 1.02
CA GLU A 44 13.39 12.94 0.30
C GLU A 44 13.59 12.53 -1.16
N GLU A 45 13.47 11.24 -1.48
CA GLU A 45 13.71 10.71 -2.83
C GLU A 45 12.51 10.93 -3.79
N PRO A 46 11.25 10.57 -3.46
CA PRO A 46 10.12 10.77 -4.36
C PRO A 46 9.52 12.18 -4.33
N LEU A 47 9.83 13.01 -3.32
CA LEU A 47 9.25 14.36 -3.22
C LEU A 47 9.60 15.24 -4.43
N PRO A 48 10.85 15.31 -4.92
CA PRO A 48 11.18 16.01 -6.16
C PRO A 48 10.34 15.55 -7.36
N ASP A 49 10.10 14.24 -7.51
CA ASP A 49 9.28 13.71 -8.61
C ASP A 49 7.84 14.23 -8.57
N VAL A 50 7.27 14.39 -7.38
CA VAL A 50 5.93 14.96 -7.20
C VAL A 50 5.93 16.47 -7.50
N LEU A 51 6.91 17.21 -6.99
CA LEU A 51 7.02 18.66 -7.18
C LEU A 51 7.29 19.04 -8.64
N GLU A 52 8.10 18.25 -9.35
CA GLU A 52 8.39 18.39 -10.77
C GLU A 52 7.29 17.78 -11.67
N ARG A 53 6.25 17.18 -11.07
CA ARG A 53 5.16 16.47 -11.77
C ARG A 53 5.64 15.32 -12.67
N ARG A 54 6.78 14.70 -12.36
CA ARG A 54 7.18 13.40 -12.94
C ARG A 54 6.25 12.28 -12.47
N ILE A 55 5.77 12.39 -11.23
CA ILE A 55 4.71 11.56 -10.67
C ILE A 55 3.56 12.49 -10.27
N GLU A 56 2.32 12.09 -10.58
CA GLU A 56 1.11 12.88 -10.28
C GLU A 56 0.16 12.09 -9.39
N PRO A 57 0.38 12.05 -8.05
CA PRO A 57 -0.45 11.28 -7.14
C PRO A 57 -1.92 11.73 -7.14
N SER A 58 -2.19 12.99 -7.48
CA SER A 58 -3.54 13.56 -7.50
C SER A 58 -4.49 12.88 -8.50
N LYS A 59 -3.97 12.12 -9.47
CA LYS A 59 -4.78 11.38 -10.45
C LYS A 59 -5.62 10.26 -9.84
N VAL A 60 -5.32 9.83 -8.61
CA VAL A 60 -6.12 8.81 -7.91
C VAL A 60 -7.29 9.40 -7.13
N PHE A 61 -7.40 10.73 -7.02
CA PHE A 61 -8.55 11.37 -6.38
C PHE A 61 -9.72 11.45 -7.36
N ASP A 62 -10.89 10.97 -6.93
CA ASP A 62 -12.13 10.93 -7.72
C ASP A 62 -13.24 11.83 -7.15
N ARG A 63 -13.12 12.24 -5.88
CA ARG A 63 -14.07 13.10 -5.18
C ARG A 63 -13.37 14.20 -4.40
N THR A 64 -13.99 15.36 -4.36
CA THR A 64 -13.59 16.49 -3.50
C THR A 64 -14.79 16.86 -2.64
N VAL A 65 -14.54 17.06 -1.34
CA VAL A 65 -15.56 17.49 -0.37
C VAL A 65 -15.02 18.62 0.49
N ASP A 66 -15.90 19.49 0.96
CA ASP A 66 -15.59 20.43 2.03
C ASP A 66 -15.58 19.71 3.39
N LEU A 67 -15.04 20.38 4.41
CA LEU A 67 -14.87 19.80 5.75
C LEU A 67 -16.20 19.34 6.38
N ASP A 68 -17.29 20.10 6.17
CA ASP A 68 -18.63 19.75 6.66
C ASP A 68 -19.17 18.46 6.02
N GLY A 69 -18.65 18.07 4.85
CA GLY A 69 -19.00 16.84 4.12
C GLY A 69 -18.19 15.61 4.50
N ALA A 70 -17.30 15.69 5.50
CA ALA A 70 -16.37 14.60 5.84
C ALA A 70 -17.09 13.26 6.15
N LEU A 71 -18.24 13.30 6.84
CA LEU A 71 -19.00 12.09 7.17
C LEU A 71 -19.51 11.35 5.92
N ASP A 72 -20.01 12.09 4.94
CA ASP A 72 -20.52 11.50 3.70
C ASP A 72 -19.37 10.98 2.82
N ALA A 73 -18.21 11.65 2.85
CA ALA A 73 -17.01 11.12 2.20
C ALA A 73 -16.56 9.78 2.81
N TYR A 74 -16.54 9.65 4.13
CA TYR A 74 -16.22 8.37 4.78
C TYR A 74 -17.20 7.26 4.40
N ARG A 75 -18.52 7.56 4.30
CA ARG A 75 -19.52 6.58 3.83
C ARG A 75 -19.25 6.14 2.39
N ALA A 76 -18.93 7.09 1.51
CA ALA A 76 -18.62 6.79 0.11
C ALA A 76 -17.35 5.92 -0.03
N MET A 77 -16.32 6.15 0.80
CA MET A 77 -15.11 5.31 0.83
C MET A 77 -15.41 3.88 1.30
N ASP A 78 -16.30 3.71 2.28
CA ASP A 78 -16.69 2.39 2.79
C ASP A 78 -17.46 1.58 1.72
N THR A 79 -18.38 2.24 1.01
CA THR A 79 -19.16 1.63 -0.08
C THR A 79 -18.41 1.55 -1.41
N ARG A 80 -17.20 2.12 -1.50
CA ARG A 80 -16.37 2.24 -2.71
C ARG A 80 -17.07 2.97 -3.87
N GLU A 81 -17.86 3.98 -3.52
CA GLU A 81 -18.43 4.95 -4.47
C GLU A 81 -17.54 6.21 -4.63
N ALA A 82 -16.44 6.22 -3.86
CA ALA A 82 -15.28 7.11 -3.88
C ALA A 82 -14.08 6.34 -3.29
#